data_AF-A0A359M507-F1
#
_entry.id   AF-A0A359M507-F1
#
_cell.length_a   1.000
_cell.length_b   1.000
_cell.length_c   1.000
_cell.angle_alpha   90.00
_cell.angle_beta   90.00
_cell.angle_gamma   90.00
#
_symmetry.space_group_name_H-M   'P 1'
#
loop_
_entity.id
_entity.type
_entity.pdbx_description
1 polymer ?
#
loop_
_entity_poly.entity_id
_entity_poly.type
_entity_poly.pdbx_seq_one_letter_code
_entity_poly.pdbx_strand_id
1 'polypeptide(L)'
;MTRTLAGILAVALIATLADYTWYTLHVRHSIVTGVIHGAAVLTAVGAVLGLHVGRVWKGLPIGALAGIGGALTYYLLIALVDPRPYGSAIPASWVALWLIVAVLDGRWLRAPQRRPWPAIALRAALAAILSGASFFLVVNTLWGRPPVTGRNYALQFAAWAVAWAPALLTLTWRRRPAPPRT
;
A
#
# COMPACT_ATOMS: atom_id res chain seq x y z
N MET A 1 12.05 -7.63 -12.91
CA MET A 1 12.36 -6.92 -11.67
C MET A 1 12.31 -5.41 -11.84
N THR A 2 12.93 -4.86 -12.89
CA THR A 2 12.97 -3.41 -13.21
C THR A 2 11.61 -2.69 -13.14
N ARG A 3 10.55 -3.29 -13.71
CA ARG A 3 9.19 -2.71 -13.65
C ARG A 3 8.65 -2.58 -12.23
N THR A 4 8.95 -3.52 -11.34
CA THR A 4 8.54 -3.46 -9.94
C THR A 4 9.31 -2.36 -9.21
N LEU A 5 10.62 -2.22 -9.46
CA LEU A 5 11.43 -1.16 -8.85
C LEU A 5 10.96 0.23 -9.28
N ALA A 6 10.73 0.44 -10.58
CA ALA A 6 10.15 1.67 -11.09
C ALA A 6 8.76 1.94 -10.48
N GLY A 7 7.95 0.88 -10.31
CA GLY A 7 6.65 0.98 -9.65
C GLY A 7 6.73 1.39 -8.18
N ILE A 8 7.71 0.88 -7.42
CA ILE A 8 7.95 1.28 -6.03
C ILE A 8 8.25 2.79 -5.96
N LEU A 9 9.14 3.27 -6.85
CA LEU A 9 9.47 4.70 -6.91
C LEU A 9 8.26 5.54 -7.32
N ALA A 10 7.43 5.08 -8.25
CA ALA A 10 6.23 5.78 -8.66
C ALA A 10 5.19 5.88 -7.52
N VAL A 11 4.98 4.79 -6.78
CA VAL A 11 4.09 4.80 -5.59
C VAL A 11 4.64 5.71 -4.51
N ALA A 12 5.95 5.68 -4.27
CA ALA A 12 6.60 6.56 -3.31
C ALA A 12 6.44 8.03 -3.69
N LEU A 13 6.59 8.38 -4.97
CA LEU A 13 6.37 9.73 -5.46
C LEU A 13 4.93 10.20 -5.21
N ILE A 14 3.94 9.35 -5.53
CA ILE A 14 2.52 9.69 -5.32
C ILE A 14 2.22 9.85 -3.83
N ALA A 15 2.75 8.98 -2.96
CA ALA A 15 2.58 9.12 -1.52
C ALA A 15 3.23 10.40 -0.99
N THR A 16 4.43 10.76 -1.45
CA THR A 16 5.10 12.01 -1.10
C THR A 16 4.32 13.24 -1.56
N LEU A 17 3.79 13.23 -2.79
CA LEU A 17 2.96 14.31 -3.31
C LEU A 17 1.66 14.43 -2.51
N ALA A 18 1.07 13.30 -2.12
CA ALA A 18 -0.13 13.31 -1.30
C ALA A 18 0.14 13.87 0.11
N ASP A 19 1.26 13.52 0.73
CA ASP A 19 1.70 14.15 1.98
C ASP A 19 2.00 15.64 1.81
N TYR A 20 2.58 16.05 0.67
CA TYR A 20 2.81 17.46 0.35
C TYR A 20 1.51 18.26 0.33
N THR A 21 0.42 17.70 -0.19
CA THR A 21 -0.90 18.38 -0.17
C THR A 21 -1.40 18.63 1.25
N TRP A 22 -1.19 17.70 2.18
CA TRP A 22 -1.61 17.87 3.57
C TRP A 22 -0.71 18.84 4.32
N TYR A 23 0.61 18.65 4.25
CA TYR A 23 1.54 19.36 5.11
C TYR A 23 1.98 20.71 4.56
N THR A 24 1.98 20.92 3.24
CA THR A 24 2.43 22.18 2.62
C THR A 24 1.28 22.97 2.01
N LEU A 25 0.31 22.31 1.37
CA LEU A 25 -0.86 23.00 0.82
C LEU A 25 -1.99 23.17 1.86
N HIS A 26 -1.79 22.70 3.10
CA HIS A 26 -2.72 22.85 4.22
C HIS A 26 -4.14 22.33 3.92
N VAL A 27 -4.25 21.31 3.08
CA VAL A 27 -5.53 20.63 2.83
C VAL A 27 -6.02 20.02 4.14
N ARG A 28 -7.20 20.44 4.61
CA ARG A 28 -7.77 19.96 5.88
C ARG A 28 -7.98 18.45 5.83
N HIS A 29 -7.46 17.77 6.85
CA HIS A 29 -7.67 16.33 7.00
C HIS A 29 -9.09 16.07 7.52
N SER A 30 -9.89 15.40 6.70
CA SER A 30 -11.26 14.93 6.96
C SER A 30 -11.39 13.46 6.55
N ILE A 31 -12.51 12.82 6.93
CA ILE A 31 -12.82 11.45 6.48
C ILE A 31 -12.80 11.35 4.96
N VAL A 32 -13.46 12.28 4.28
CA VAL A 32 -13.56 12.30 2.81
C VAL A 32 -12.18 12.42 2.18
N THR A 33 -11.36 13.38 2.63
CA THR A 33 -10.01 13.56 2.09
C THR A 33 -9.09 12.38 2.39
N GLY A 34 -9.25 11.71 3.54
CA GLY A 34 -8.48 10.51 3.87
C GLY A 34 -8.87 9.30 3.03
N VAL A 35 -10.16 9.13 2.74
CA VAL A 35 -10.63 8.09 1.80
C VAL A 35 -10.13 8.36 0.38
N ILE A 36 -10.21 9.61 -0.10
CA ILE A 36 -9.68 9.99 -1.42
C ILE A 36 -8.17 9.76 -1.49
N HIS A 37 -7.44 10.15 -0.44
CA HIS A 37 -6.00 9.92 -0.35
C HIS A 37 -5.66 8.43 -0.42
N GLY A 38 -6.30 7.61 0.42
CA GLY A 38 -6.11 6.17 0.45
C GLY A 38 -6.41 5.55 -0.92
N ALA A 39 -7.52 5.93 -1.55
CA ALA A 39 -7.86 5.48 -2.90
C ALA A 39 -6.78 5.86 -3.91
N ALA A 40 -6.33 7.12 -3.95
CA ALA A 40 -5.35 7.61 -4.91
C ALA A 40 -3.98 6.91 -4.79
N VAL A 41 -3.44 6.81 -3.57
CA VAL A 41 -2.16 6.14 -3.33
C VAL A 41 -2.24 4.66 -3.66
N LEU A 42 -3.32 3.97 -3.24
CA LEU A 42 -3.43 2.54 -3.52
C LEU A 42 -3.80 2.25 -4.98
N THR A 43 -4.46 3.16 -5.71
CA THR A 43 -4.61 3.06 -7.17
C THR A 43 -3.24 2.97 -7.86
N ALA A 44 -2.23 3.69 -7.39
CA ALA A 44 -0.86 3.55 -7.90
C ALA A 44 -0.29 2.15 -7.64
N VAL A 45 -0.50 1.60 -6.44
CA VAL A 45 -0.12 0.21 -6.12
C VAL A 45 -0.81 -0.77 -7.07
N GLY A 46 -2.11 -0.59 -7.29
CA GLY A 46 -2.90 -1.35 -8.26
C GLY A 46 -2.34 -1.27 -9.68
N ALA A 47 -1.96 -0.06 -10.13
CA ALA A 47 -1.33 0.16 -11.44
C ALA A 47 -0.03 -0.64 -11.58
N VAL A 48 0.82 -0.65 -10.55
CA VAL A 48 2.08 -1.42 -10.53
C VAL A 48 1.82 -2.93 -10.63
N LEU A 49 0.86 -3.44 -9.86
CA LEU A 49 0.47 -4.85 -9.93
C LEU A 49 -0.09 -5.21 -11.31
N GLY A 50 -0.94 -4.34 -11.88
CA GLY A 50 -1.48 -4.48 -13.23
C GLY A 50 -0.37 -4.48 -14.29
N LEU A 51 0.56 -3.53 -14.24
CA LEU A 51 1.73 -3.45 -15.13
C LEU A 51 2.57 -4.73 -15.07
N HIS A 52 2.76 -5.29 -13.88
CA HIS A 52 3.54 -6.51 -13.70
C HIS A 52 2.93 -7.74 -14.42
N VAL A 53 1.62 -7.76 -14.62
CA VAL A 53 0.91 -8.84 -15.35
C VAL A 53 0.36 -8.41 -16.71
N GLY A 54 0.70 -7.20 -17.19
CA GLY A 54 0.24 -6.66 -18.47
C GLY A 54 -1.24 -6.25 -18.51
N ARG A 55 -1.84 -5.91 -17.36
CA ARG A 55 -3.27 -5.60 -17.20
C ARG A 55 -3.51 -4.38 -16.31
N VAL A 56 -2.91 -3.24 -16.68
CA VAL A 56 -2.93 -2.00 -15.88
C VAL A 56 -4.35 -1.57 -15.51
N TRP A 57 -5.25 -1.55 -16.50
CA TRP A 57 -6.65 -1.13 -16.31
C TRP A 57 -7.42 -1.99 -15.30
N LYS A 58 -7.10 -3.28 -15.19
CA LYS A 58 -7.67 -4.15 -14.15
C LYS A 58 -7.03 -3.92 -12.78
N GLY A 59 -5.81 -3.43 -12.74
CA GLY A 59 -5.09 -3.12 -11.50
C GLY A 59 -5.59 -1.85 -10.81
N LEU A 60 -5.96 -0.81 -11.57
CA LEU A 60 -6.43 0.46 -11.01
C LEU A 60 -7.59 0.32 -10.01
N PRO A 61 -8.72 -0.36 -10.33
CA PRO A 61 -9.83 -0.50 -9.39
C PRO A 61 -9.45 -1.36 -8.18
N ILE A 62 -8.52 -2.31 -8.32
CA ILE A 62 -8.04 -3.12 -7.19
C ILE A 62 -7.38 -2.25 -6.13
N GLY A 63 -6.50 -1.37 -6.60
CA GLY A 63 -5.86 -0.37 -5.76
C GLY A 63 -6.87 0.55 -5.08
N ALA A 64 -7.77 1.16 -5.86
CA ALA A 64 -8.78 2.07 -5.34
C ALA A 64 -9.65 1.41 -4.25
N LEU A 65 -10.15 0.20 -4.52
CA LEU A 65 -11.00 -0.54 -3.57
C LEU A 65 -10.25 -0.89 -2.28
N ALA A 66 -8.98 -1.28 -2.38
CA ALA A 66 -8.16 -1.54 -1.19
C ALA A 66 -7.89 -0.27 -0.38
N GLY A 67 -7.63 0.86 -1.05
CA GLY A 67 -7.45 2.16 -0.41
C GLY A 67 -8.69 2.62 0.35
N ILE A 68 -9.85 2.53 -0.30
CA ILE A 68 -11.15 2.83 0.32
C ILE A 68 -11.39 1.88 1.50
N GLY A 69 -11.23 0.58 1.31
CA GLY A 69 -11.46 -0.42 2.36
C GLY A 69 -10.54 -0.24 3.57
N GLY A 70 -9.26 0.09 3.34
CA GLY A 70 -8.32 0.42 4.41
C GLY A 70 -8.71 1.68 5.17
N ALA A 71 -9.04 2.76 4.46
CA ALA A 71 -9.46 4.02 5.08
C ALA A 71 -10.76 3.88 5.89
N LEU A 72 -11.77 3.19 5.35
CA LEU A 72 -13.00 2.91 6.07
C LEU A 72 -12.75 2.04 7.30
N THR A 73 -11.88 1.03 7.21
CA THR A 73 -11.47 0.21 8.36
C THR A 73 -10.82 1.08 9.43
N TYR A 74 -9.93 1.99 9.06
CA TYR A 74 -9.27 2.91 9.99
C TYR A 74 -10.27 3.81 10.72
N TYR A 75 -11.16 4.48 9.99
CA TYR A 75 -12.14 5.38 10.59
C TYR A 75 -13.16 4.63 11.45
N LEU A 76 -13.57 3.42 11.05
CA LEU A 76 -14.44 2.57 11.84
C LEU A 76 -13.79 2.16 13.17
N LEU A 77 -12.52 1.76 13.15
CA LEU A 77 -11.79 1.36 14.36
C LEU A 77 -11.53 2.54 15.30
N ILE A 78 -11.26 3.74 14.76
CA ILE A 78 -11.18 4.95 15.57
C ILE A 78 -12.52 5.26 16.26
N ALA A 79 -13.63 5.09 15.54
CA ALA A 79 -14.96 5.37 16.08
C ALA A 79 -15.40 4.35 17.14
N LEU A 80 -14.99 3.09 17.02
CA LEU A 80 -15.55 1.98 17.81
C LEU A 80 -14.61 1.39 18.87
N VAL A 81 -13.29 1.49 18.69
CA VAL A 81 -12.32 0.70 19.47
C VAL A 81 -11.29 1.59 20.16
N ASP A 82 -10.58 2.42 19.40
CA ASP A 82 -9.45 3.18 19.92
C ASP A 82 -9.44 4.59 19.30
N PRO A 83 -9.95 5.60 20.04
CA PRO A 83 -10.02 6.96 19.54
C PRO A 83 -8.64 7.63 19.44
N ARG A 84 -7.56 6.98 19.92
CA ARG A 84 -6.22 7.55 19.84
C ARG A 84 -5.78 7.65 18.38
N PRO A 85 -5.42 8.86 17.91
CA PRO A 85 -4.75 9.02 16.64
C PRO A 85 -3.47 8.18 16.68
N TYR A 86 -3.25 7.36 15.66
CA TYR A 86 -2.10 6.45 15.55
C TYR A 86 -2.06 5.26 16.52
N GLY A 87 -3.21 4.90 17.11
CA GLY A 87 -3.36 3.68 17.90
C GLY A 87 -3.47 2.39 17.06
N SER A 88 -4.13 1.38 17.63
CA SER A 88 -4.27 0.03 17.02
C SER A 88 -5.02 0.02 15.67
N ALA A 89 -5.78 1.08 15.37
CA ALA A 89 -6.49 1.26 14.10
C ALA A 89 -5.56 1.27 12.88
N ILE A 90 -4.32 1.78 13.01
CA ILE A 90 -3.36 1.82 11.90
C ILE A 90 -2.90 0.43 11.49
N PRO A 91 -2.28 -0.38 12.36
CA PRO A 91 -1.84 -1.72 11.95
C PRO A 91 -3.01 -2.59 11.48
N ALA A 92 -4.20 -2.47 12.08
CA ALA A 92 -5.37 -3.22 11.65
C ALA A 92 -5.87 -2.83 10.24
N SER A 93 -5.99 -1.52 9.96
CA SER A 93 -6.33 -1.03 8.62
C SER A 93 -5.25 -1.37 7.58
N TRP A 94 -3.98 -1.40 8.00
CA TRP A 94 -2.85 -1.85 7.17
C TRP A 94 -2.98 -3.32 6.80
N VAL A 95 -3.34 -4.19 7.74
CA VAL A 95 -3.59 -5.60 7.43
C VAL A 95 -4.79 -5.74 6.49
N ALA A 96 -5.87 -5.01 6.75
CA ALA A 96 -7.09 -5.05 5.93
C ALA A 96 -6.82 -4.66 4.47
N LEU A 97 -6.09 -3.56 4.21
CA LEU A 97 -5.80 -3.14 2.84
C LEU A 97 -4.98 -4.20 2.09
N TRP A 98 -3.97 -4.81 2.73
CA TRP A 98 -3.13 -5.81 2.06
C TRP A 98 -3.86 -7.13 1.79
N LEU A 99 -4.78 -7.52 2.68
CA LEU A 99 -5.70 -8.63 2.43
C LEU A 99 -6.57 -8.37 1.20
N ILE A 100 -7.18 -7.18 1.11
CA ILE A 100 -8.01 -6.79 -0.05
C ILE A 100 -7.17 -6.83 -1.33
N VAL A 101 -5.98 -6.21 -1.34
CA VAL A 101 -5.07 -6.24 -2.50
C VAL A 101 -4.75 -7.67 -2.90
N ALA A 102 -4.36 -8.54 -1.97
CA ALA A 102 -3.95 -9.90 -2.27
C ALA A 102 -5.10 -10.76 -2.82
N VAL A 103 -6.30 -10.63 -2.25
CA VAL A 103 -7.49 -11.34 -2.72
C VAL A 103 -7.85 -10.91 -4.14
N LEU A 104 -7.89 -9.60 -4.40
CA LEU A 104 -8.23 -9.06 -5.71
C LEU A 104 -7.13 -9.35 -6.77
N ASP A 105 -5.84 -9.25 -6.41
CA ASP A 105 -4.74 -9.69 -7.28
C ASP A 105 -4.86 -11.18 -7.63
N GLY A 106 -5.09 -12.02 -6.61
CA GLY A 106 -5.10 -13.47 -6.76
C GLY A 106 -6.32 -14.02 -7.52
N ARG A 107 -7.51 -13.45 -7.29
CA ARG A 107 -8.79 -13.96 -7.83
C ARG A 107 -9.29 -13.20 -9.04
N TRP A 108 -9.05 -11.89 -9.12
CA TRP A 108 -9.55 -11.04 -10.20
C TRP A 108 -8.47 -10.67 -11.22
N LEU A 109 -7.38 -10.04 -10.79
CA LEU A 109 -6.34 -9.54 -11.70
C LEU A 109 -5.72 -10.67 -12.54
N ARG A 110 -5.50 -11.82 -11.90
CA ARG A 110 -4.86 -13.00 -12.49
C ARG A 110 -5.82 -13.98 -13.15
N ALA A 111 -7.13 -13.71 -13.20
CA ALA A 111 -8.08 -14.59 -13.87
C ALA A 111 -7.82 -14.69 -15.39
N PRO A 112 -7.91 -15.87 -16.02
CA PRO A 112 -8.38 -17.14 -15.46
C PRO A 112 -7.34 -17.92 -14.64
N GLN A 113 -6.03 -17.63 -14.77
CA GLN A 113 -4.95 -18.27 -14.00
C GLN A 113 -4.87 -17.77 -12.54
N ARG A 114 -5.96 -17.97 -11.80
CA ARG A 114 -6.12 -17.50 -10.41
C ARG A 114 -5.12 -18.19 -9.47
N ARG A 115 -4.67 -17.47 -8.46
CA ARG A 115 -3.82 -18.04 -7.39
C ARG A 115 -4.68 -18.92 -6.44
N PRO A 116 -4.10 -20.00 -5.89
CA PRO A 116 -4.76 -20.79 -4.85
C PRO A 116 -4.83 -19.99 -3.54
N TRP A 117 -5.85 -20.23 -2.71
CA TRP A 117 -6.09 -19.50 -1.46
C TRP A 117 -4.89 -19.48 -0.49
N PRO A 118 -4.16 -20.59 -0.26
CA PRO A 118 -2.98 -20.56 0.59
C PRO A 118 -1.89 -19.60 0.09
N ALA A 119 -1.72 -19.48 -1.23
CA ALA A 119 -0.76 -18.54 -1.80
C ALA A 119 -1.22 -17.09 -1.68
N ILE A 120 -2.54 -16.84 -1.71
CA ILE A 120 -3.11 -15.50 -1.47
C ILE A 120 -2.86 -15.12 0.00
N ALA A 121 -3.23 -15.99 0.94
CA ALA A 121 -3.07 -15.76 2.37
C ALA A 121 -1.59 -15.50 2.75
N LEU A 122 -0.68 -16.35 2.28
CA LEU A 122 0.76 -16.20 2.54
C LEU A 122 1.29 -14.86 2.02
N ARG A 123 0.90 -14.46 0.80
CA ARG A 123 1.36 -13.19 0.21
C ARG A 123 0.76 -11.98 0.90
N ALA A 124 -0.51 -12.06 1.34
CA ALA A 124 -1.13 -11.01 2.12
C ALA A 124 -0.41 -10.83 3.47
N ALA A 125 -0.14 -11.93 4.16
CA ALA A 125 0.57 -11.92 5.44
C ALA A 125 1.99 -11.36 5.29
N LEU A 126 2.76 -11.85 4.32
CA LEU A 126 4.11 -11.34 4.04
C LEU A 126 4.08 -9.87 3.64
N ALA A 127 3.13 -9.44 2.80
CA ALA A 127 3.01 -8.04 2.41
C ALA A 127 2.70 -7.15 3.63
N ALA A 128 1.74 -7.54 4.46
CA ALA A 128 1.35 -6.79 5.65
C ALA A 128 2.48 -6.70 6.68
N ILE A 129 3.13 -7.84 7.00
CA ILE A 129 4.21 -7.90 8.00
C ILE A 129 5.43 -7.13 7.52
N LEU A 130 5.93 -7.42 6.31
CA LEU A 130 7.17 -6.83 5.84
C LEU A 130 7.03 -5.33 5.57
N SER A 131 5.93 -4.89 4.93
CA SER A 131 5.70 -3.45 4.76
C SER A 131 5.37 -2.75 6.07
N GLY A 132 4.65 -3.40 6.99
CA GLY A 132 4.37 -2.84 8.32
C GLY A 132 5.66 -2.64 9.12
N ALA A 133 6.56 -3.62 9.12
CA ALA A 133 7.88 -3.49 9.74
C ALA A 133 8.71 -2.38 9.09
N SER A 134 8.78 -2.33 7.75
CA SER A 134 9.50 -1.27 7.04
C SER A 134 8.88 0.11 7.27
N PHE A 135 7.56 0.22 7.33
CA PHE A 135 6.85 1.45 7.65
C PHE A 135 7.17 1.91 9.08
N PHE A 136 7.15 0.98 10.05
CA PHE A 136 7.48 1.28 11.44
C PHE A 136 8.89 1.88 11.58
N LEU A 137 9.87 1.39 10.81
CA LEU A 137 11.23 1.93 10.83
C LEU A 137 11.33 3.39 10.33
N VAL A 138 10.40 3.82 9.48
CA VAL A 138 10.42 5.15 8.85
C VAL A 138 9.28 6.05 9.29
N VAL A 139 8.42 5.60 10.22
CA VAL A 139 7.20 6.33 10.61
C VAL A 139 7.51 7.72 11.17
N ASN A 140 8.61 7.86 11.91
CA ASN A 140 9.03 9.17 12.44
C ASN A 140 9.47 10.13 11.32
N THR A 141 10.04 9.61 10.23
CA THR A 141 10.39 10.40 9.05
C THR A 141 9.14 10.82 8.27
N LEU A 142 8.14 9.95 8.18
CA LEU A 142 6.91 10.19 7.42
C LEU A 142 5.93 11.08 8.19
N TRP A 143 5.57 10.69 9.40
CA TRP A 143 4.48 11.28 10.19
C TRP A 143 4.94 11.92 11.51
N GLY A 144 6.24 11.90 11.80
CA GLY A 144 6.79 12.60 12.95
C GLY A 144 6.75 14.13 12.81
N ARG A 145 7.18 14.82 13.87
CA ARG A 145 7.28 16.28 13.87
C ARG A 145 8.36 16.72 12.87
N PRO A 146 8.07 17.63 11.94
CA PRO A 146 9.06 18.11 11.01
C PRO A 146 10.15 18.94 11.72
N PRO A 147 11.39 18.95 11.20
CA PRO A 147 12.43 19.87 11.66
C PRO A 147 12.00 21.33 11.55
N VAL A 148 12.66 22.22 12.30
CA VAL A 148 12.42 23.68 12.27
C VAL A 148 12.62 24.26 10.86
N THR A 149 13.48 23.65 10.05
CA THR A 149 13.75 24.02 8.66
C THR A 149 12.67 23.56 7.67
N GLY A 150 11.62 22.88 8.14
CA GLY A 150 10.55 22.32 7.31
C GLY A 150 10.77 20.85 6.93
N ARG A 151 9.81 20.29 6.17
CA ARG A 151 9.86 18.88 5.73
C ARG A 151 10.85 18.69 4.59
N ASN A 152 11.67 17.64 4.68
CA ASN A 152 12.53 17.19 3.60
C ASN A 152 11.79 16.14 2.74
N TYR A 153 11.20 16.58 1.62
CA TYR A 153 10.42 15.71 0.74
C TYR A 153 11.26 14.67 -0.02
N ALA A 154 12.56 14.92 -0.24
CA ALA A 154 13.45 13.92 -0.83
C ALA A 154 13.69 12.75 0.15
N LEU A 155 13.88 13.05 1.44
CA LEU A 155 13.97 12.04 2.48
C LEU A 155 12.63 11.32 2.69
N GLN A 156 11.51 12.04 2.63
CA GLN A 156 10.17 11.45 2.72
C GLN A 156 9.88 10.50 1.55
N PHE A 157 10.30 10.86 0.34
CA PHE A 157 10.25 9.97 -0.82
C PHE A 157 11.06 8.68 -0.61
N ALA A 158 12.30 8.80 -0.13
CA ALA A 158 13.12 7.62 0.17
C ALA A 158 12.48 6.73 1.24
N ALA A 159 11.93 7.34 2.30
CA ALA A 159 11.20 6.64 3.35
C ALA A 159 9.96 5.90 2.81
N TRP A 160 9.16 6.55 1.94
CA TRP A 160 8.03 5.88 1.30
C TRP A 160 8.46 4.72 0.41
N ALA A 161 9.55 4.87 -0.35
CA ALA A 161 10.08 3.78 -1.16
C ALA A 161 10.45 2.56 -0.29
N VAL A 162 11.08 2.79 0.87
CA VAL A 162 11.40 1.74 1.84
C VAL A 162 10.13 1.09 2.40
N ALA A 163 9.11 1.87 2.75
CA ALA A 163 7.86 1.34 3.30
C ALA A 163 7.08 0.46 2.30
N TRP A 164 7.01 0.87 1.03
CA TRP A 164 6.23 0.16 0.00
C TRP A 164 6.96 -1.03 -0.63
N ALA A 165 8.29 -1.00 -0.69
CA ALA A 165 9.09 -1.99 -1.41
C ALA A 165 8.79 -3.44 -1.02
N PRO A 166 8.76 -3.83 0.27
CA PRO A 166 8.63 -5.24 0.63
C PRO A 166 7.31 -5.86 0.19
N ALA A 167 6.19 -5.13 0.31
CA ALA A 167 4.89 -5.62 -0.11
C ALA A 167 4.78 -5.75 -1.63
N LEU A 168 5.23 -4.74 -2.38
CA LEU A 168 5.23 -4.78 -3.84
C LEU A 168 6.11 -5.91 -4.38
N LEU A 169 7.30 -6.11 -3.78
CA LEU A 169 8.17 -7.25 -4.12
C LEU A 169 7.48 -8.57 -3.79
N THR A 170 6.88 -8.71 -2.61
CA THR A 170 6.16 -9.93 -2.19
C THR A 170 5.02 -10.29 -3.14
N LEU A 171 4.22 -9.31 -3.58
CA LEU A 171 3.06 -9.56 -4.44
C LEU A 171 3.45 -9.85 -5.89
N THR A 172 4.54 -9.26 -6.37
CA THR A 172 5.05 -9.43 -7.73
C THR A 172 6.07 -10.56 -7.88
N TRP A 173 6.61 -11.09 -6.79
CA TRP A 173 7.57 -12.20 -6.84
C TRP A 173 6.95 -13.42 -7.54
N ARG A 174 7.58 -13.93 -8.60
CA ARG A 174 7.20 -15.19 -9.25
C ARG A 174 8.03 -16.33 -8.64
N ARG A 175 7.38 -17.37 -8.11
CA ARG A 175 8.05 -18.67 -7.97
C ARG A 175 8.12 -19.28 -9.37
N ARG A 176 9.30 -19.74 -9.79
CA ARG A 176 9.39 -20.64 -10.96
C ARG A 176 8.54 -21.88 -10.66
N PRO A 177 7.78 -22.42 -11.62
CA PRO A 177 7.16 -23.72 -11.45
C PRO A 177 8.24 -24.75 -11.09
N ALA A 178 7.95 -25.66 -10.17
CA ALA A 178 8.80 -26.83 -10.00
C ALA A 178 8.84 -27.59 -11.33
N PRO A 179 10.00 -28.13 -11.76
CA PRO A 179 10.04 -29.01 -12.91
C PRO A 179 9.05 -30.17 -12.70
N PRO A 180 8.41 -30.66 -13.77
CA PRO A 180 7.52 -31.80 -13.67
C PRO A 180 8.28 -32.96 -13.02
N ARG A 181 7.69 -33.57 -11.99
CA ARG A 181 8.17 -34.84 -11.47
C ARG A 181 7.89 -35.88 -12.56
N THR A 182 8.92 -36.27 -13.29
CA THR A 182 8.94 -37.43 -14.19
C THR A 182 8.94 -38.70 -13.36
#